data_AF-A0A7T8GV71-F1
#
_entry.id   AF-A0A7T8GV71-F1
#
_cell.length_a   1.000
_cell.length_b   1.000
_cell.length_c   1.000
_cell.angle_alpha   90.00
_cell.angle_beta   90.00
_cell.angle_gamma   90.00
#
_symmetry.space_group_name_H-M   'P 1'
#
loop_
_entity.id
_entity.type
_entity.pdbx_description
1 polymer ?
#
loop_
_entity_poly.entity_id
_entity_poly.type
_entity_poly.pdbx_seq_one_letter_code
_entity_poly.pdbx_strand_id
1 'polypeptide(L)'
;RVRNDRWICQDPKEVKPTMSSKKPAAVMTLAVISSEGDVMVPHFFQANETVNKTVYLDVLKRVVVPWMKKTAGERKYTFQQDSAPAHKAKTVQNYLEANTAHFWPPTFWPANSPDLNPCDFYLWGRVEGIACNTYHKST
;
A
#
# COMPACT_ATOMS: atom_id res chain seq x y z
N ARG A 1 -9.20 0.83 -16.18
CA ARG A 1 -8.45 1.62 -15.17
C ARG A 1 -7.39 2.37 -15.94
N VAL A 2 -7.49 3.69 -16.03
CA VAL A 2 -6.57 4.52 -16.84
C VAL A 2 -5.23 4.56 -16.13
N ARG A 3 -4.21 3.91 -16.70
CA ARG A 3 -2.80 4.12 -16.32
C ARG A 3 -2.45 5.51 -16.82
N ASN A 4 -2.14 6.43 -15.91
CA ASN A 4 -1.63 7.76 -16.25
C ASN A 4 -0.12 7.67 -16.53
N ASP A 5 0.28 6.79 -17.44
CA ASP A 5 1.65 6.73 -17.93
C ASP A 5 1.82 7.92 -18.89
N ARG A 6 2.10 9.10 -18.33
CA ARG A 6 2.33 10.33 -19.10
C ARG A 6 3.80 10.37 -19.53
N TRP A 7 4.05 10.06 -20.79
CA TRP A 7 5.35 10.20 -21.42
C TRP A 7 5.47 11.61 -22.00
N ILE A 8 6.48 12.36 -21.55
CA ILE A 8 6.90 13.59 -22.21
C ILE A 8 7.91 13.17 -23.29
N CYS A 9 7.52 13.26 -24.55
CA CYS A 9 8.38 12.95 -25.71
C CYS A 9 8.22 14.04 -26.78
N GLN A 10 9.25 14.23 -27.62
CA GLN A 10 9.17 15.16 -28.75
C GLN A 10 8.50 14.50 -29.96
N ASP A 11 8.75 13.20 -30.15
CA ASP A 11 8.09 12.36 -31.16
C ASP A 11 7.49 11.11 -30.49
N PRO A 12 6.18 10.82 -30.68
CA PRO A 12 5.55 9.60 -30.19
C PRO A 12 6.26 8.29 -30.58
N LYS A 13 7.04 8.28 -31.67
CA LYS A 13 7.85 7.12 -32.09
C LYS A 13 9.01 6.81 -31.14
N GLU A 14 9.42 7.76 -30.30
CA GLU A 14 10.45 7.58 -29.26
C GLU A 14 9.93 6.76 -28.07
N VAL A 15 8.60 6.67 -27.93
CA VAL A 15 7.97 5.90 -26.85
C VAL A 15 7.97 4.42 -27.24
N LYS A 16 8.81 3.63 -26.56
CA LYS A 16 8.86 2.18 -26.77
C LYS A 16 7.48 1.56 -26.48
N PRO A 17 6.89 0.80 -27.42
CA PRO A 17 5.65 0.10 -27.17
C PRO A 17 5.84 -0.91 -26.03
N THR A 18 5.05 -0.78 -24.97
CA THR A 18 5.00 -1.75 -23.89
C THR A 18 3.91 -2.78 -24.20
N MET A 19 4.30 -4.05 -24.37
CA MET A 19 3.32 -5.13 -24.50
C MET A 19 2.55 -5.28 -23.19
N SER A 20 1.23 -5.09 -23.24
CA SER A 20 0.35 -5.21 -22.09
C SER A 20 -0.79 -6.17 -22.42
N SER A 21 -1.02 -7.19 -21.59
CA SER A 21 -2.21 -8.04 -21.71
C SER A 21 -3.44 -7.30 -21.16
N LYS A 22 -4.64 -7.62 -21.67
CA LYS A 22 -5.89 -6.98 -21.19
C LYS A 22 -6.20 -7.26 -19.71
N LYS A 23 -5.67 -8.35 -19.16
CA LYS A 23 -5.79 -8.76 -17.76
C LYS A 23 -4.44 -9.30 -17.28
N PRO A 24 -3.48 -8.44 -16.92
CA PRO A 24 -2.21 -8.90 -16.40
C PRO A 24 -2.43 -9.63 -15.08
N ALA A 25 -1.66 -10.68 -14.84
CA ALA A 25 -1.58 -11.27 -13.52
C ALA A 25 -1.10 -10.19 -12.54
N ALA A 26 -1.77 -10.06 -11.41
CA ALA A 26 -1.50 -9.03 -10.42
C ALA A 26 -1.54 -9.67 -9.03
N VAL A 27 -0.69 -9.14 -8.16
CA VAL A 27 -0.64 -9.50 -6.75
C VAL A 27 -0.95 -8.24 -5.95
N MET A 28 -1.81 -8.38 -4.94
CA MET A 28 -2.08 -7.31 -4.00
C MET A 28 -1.16 -7.48 -2.79
N THR A 29 -0.57 -6.39 -2.35
CA THR A 29 0.35 -6.39 -1.22
C THR A 29 0.10 -5.21 -0.27
N LEU A 30 0.45 -5.40 0.99
CA LEU A 30 0.46 -4.38 2.02
C LEU A 30 1.86 -4.31 2.62
N ALA A 31 2.41 -3.10 2.71
CA ALA A 31 3.66 -2.82 3.39
C ALA A 31 3.45 -1.76 4.47
N VAL A 32 4.30 -1.81 5.49
CA VAL A 32 4.41 -0.79 6.52
C VAL A 32 5.89 -0.46 6.67
N ILE A 33 6.19 0.84 6.70
CA ILE A 33 7.54 1.37 6.87
C ILE A 33 7.52 2.41 8.00
N SER A 34 8.66 2.62 8.66
CA SER A 34 8.83 3.67 9.66
C SER A 34 9.80 4.75 9.16
N SER A 35 9.72 5.95 9.76
CA SER A 35 10.70 7.03 9.56
C SER A 35 12.12 6.65 10.02
N GLU A 36 12.23 5.58 10.78
CA GLU A 36 13.46 5.07 11.40
C GLU A 36 14.15 4.04 10.50
N GLY A 37 13.60 3.78 9.31
CA GLY A 37 14.14 2.82 8.35
C GLY A 37 13.66 1.38 8.56
N ASP A 38 12.71 1.14 9.47
CA ASP A 38 12.14 -0.19 9.65
C ASP A 38 11.21 -0.54 8.50
N VAL A 39 11.31 -1.77 7.98
CA VAL A 39 10.48 -2.26 6.88
C VAL A 39 9.81 -3.56 7.29
N MET A 40 8.48 -3.58 7.27
CA MET A 40 7.71 -4.81 7.46
C MET A 40 7.88 -5.70 6.24
N VAL A 41 8.11 -7.00 6.44
CA VAL A 41 8.02 -7.99 5.35
C VAL A 41 6.65 -7.81 4.68
N PRO A 42 6.58 -7.53 3.37
CA PRO A 42 5.31 -7.26 2.71
C PRO A 42 4.33 -8.41 2.89
N HIS A 43 3.11 -8.07 3.27
CA HIS A 43 2.02 -9.04 3.32
C HIS A 43 1.44 -9.20 1.93
N PHE A 44 1.34 -10.42 1.44
CA PHE A 44 0.74 -10.74 0.15
C PHE A 44 -0.63 -11.35 0.37
N PHE A 45 -1.65 -10.76 -0.24
CA PHE A 45 -3.01 -11.28 -0.20
C PHE A 45 -3.17 -12.43 -1.19
N GLN A 46 -4.17 -13.28 -0.96
CA GLN A 46 -4.44 -14.40 -1.87
C GLN A 46 -4.89 -13.88 -3.25
N ALA A 47 -4.59 -14.64 -4.30
CA ALA A 47 -4.98 -14.26 -5.65
C ALA A 47 -6.51 -14.10 -5.75
N ASN A 48 -6.95 -13.00 -6.35
CA ASN A 48 -8.36 -12.60 -6.48
C ASN A 48 -9.10 -12.27 -5.16
N GLU A 49 -8.39 -12.20 -4.03
CA GLU A 49 -8.99 -11.75 -2.78
C GLU A 49 -9.27 -10.23 -2.84
N THR A 50 -10.50 -9.85 -2.52
CA THR A 50 -10.86 -8.43 -2.38
C THR A 50 -10.59 -7.99 -0.95
N VAL A 51 -9.65 -7.06 -0.78
CA VAL A 51 -9.32 -6.47 0.53
C VAL A 51 -10.44 -5.52 0.96
N ASN A 52 -11.45 -6.09 1.60
CA ASN A 52 -12.53 -5.37 2.26
C ASN A 52 -12.17 -5.07 3.72
N LYS A 53 -13.08 -4.41 4.44
CA LYS A 53 -12.89 -4.06 5.86
C LYS A 53 -12.59 -5.26 6.77
N THR A 54 -13.13 -6.44 6.47
CA THR A 54 -12.96 -7.66 7.28
C THR A 54 -11.57 -8.24 7.07
N VAL A 55 -11.16 -8.42 5.81
CA VAL A 55 -9.82 -8.90 5.43
C VAL A 55 -8.75 -7.94 5.96
N TYR A 56 -8.95 -6.63 5.76
CA TYR A 56 -8.02 -5.61 6.25
C TYR A 56 -7.88 -5.65 7.78
N LEU A 57 -9.00 -5.74 8.51
CA LEU A 57 -8.98 -5.82 9.97
C LEU A 57 -8.28 -7.09 10.48
N ASP A 58 -8.44 -8.22 9.80
CA ASP A 58 -7.75 -9.47 10.16
C ASP A 58 -6.23 -9.33 9.99
N VAL A 59 -5.78 -8.78 8.85
CA VAL A 59 -4.36 -8.52 8.60
C VAL A 59 -3.79 -7.49 9.59
N LEU A 60 -4.57 -6.46 9.96
CA LEU A 60 -4.17 -5.51 11.00
C LEU A 60 -3.89 -6.23 12.34
N LYS A 61 -4.81 -7.12 12.74
CA LYS A 61 -4.72 -7.86 14.01
C LYS A 61 -3.57 -8.85 14.05
N ARG A 62 -3.39 -9.60 12.95
CA ARG A 62 -2.44 -10.73 12.91
C ARG A 62 -1.03 -10.31 12.54
N VAL A 63 -0.89 -9.27 11.73
CA VAL A 63 0.39 -8.92 11.09
C VAL A 63 0.83 -7.52 11.49
N VAL A 64 0.05 -6.50 11.14
CA VAL A 64 0.51 -5.10 11.17
C VAL A 64 0.70 -4.58 12.59
N VAL A 65 -0.31 -4.68 13.46
CA VAL A 65 -0.24 -4.16 14.82
C VAL A 65 0.79 -4.91 15.68
N PRO A 66 0.86 -6.26 15.65
CA PRO A 66 1.93 -6.98 16.34
C PRO A 66 3.33 -6.57 15.86
N TRP A 67 3.52 -6.43 14.54
CA TRP A 67 4.80 -5.97 13.99
C TRP A 67 5.13 -4.56 14.46
N MET A 68 4.20 -3.60 14.37
CA MET A 68 4.43 -2.22 14.81
C MET A 68 4.81 -2.15 16.30
N LYS A 69 4.10 -2.87 17.17
CA LYS A 69 4.40 -2.90 18.61
C LYS A 69 5.80 -3.46 18.88
N LYS A 70 6.16 -4.56 18.22
CA LYS A 70 7.47 -5.18 18.35
C LYS A 70 8.59 -4.26 17.86
N THR A 71 8.40 -3.65 16.69
CA THR A 71 9.41 -2.83 16.03
C THR A 71 9.59 -1.47 16.70
N ALA A 72 8.49 -0.82 17.10
CA ALA A 72 8.57 0.45 17.81
C ALA A 72 9.20 0.28 19.20
N GLY A 73 8.93 -0.84 19.88
CA GLY A 73 9.32 -1.03 21.27
C GLY A 73 8.63 0.02 22.13
N GLU A 74 9.43 0.82 22.85
CA GLU A 74 8.93 1.93 23.69
C GLU A 74 8.80 3.26 22.92
N ARG A 75 9.22 3.30 21.64
CA ARG A 75 9.15 4.53 20.85
C ARG A 75 7.69 4.92 20.60
N LYS A 76 7.41 6.21 20.74
CA LYS A 76 6.13 6.77 20.31
C LYS A 76 6.08 6.80 18.79
N TYR A 77 4.94 6.40 18.24
CA TYR A 77 4.69 6.42 16.80
C TYR A 77 3.26 6.84 16.52
N THR A 78 3.03 7.34 15.30
CA THR A 78 1.71 7.60 14.78
C THR A 78 1.51 6.78 13.52
N PHE A 79 0.53 5.89 13.53
CA PHE A 79 0.20 5.09 12.36
C PHE A 79 -0.60 5.90 11.33
N GLN A 80 -0.13 5.89 10.09
CA GLN A 80 -0.73 6.58 8.95
C GLN A 80 -1.24 5.56 7.92
N GLN A 81 -2.42 5.82 7.36
CA GLN A 81 -3.03 5.06 6.26
C GLN A 81 -3.85 6.00 5.36
N ASP A 82 -4.08 5.62 4.10
CA ASP A 82 -4.89 6.42 3.18
C ASP A 82 -6.40 6.34 3.50
N SER A 83 -7.20 7.04 2.70
CA SER A 83 -8.67 7.09 2.83
C SER A 83 -9.43 5.96 2.11
N ALA A 84 -8.81 4.80 1.88
CA ALA A 84 -9.51 3.66 1.28
C ALA A 84 -10.77 3.25 2.09
N PRO A 85 -11.85 2.76 1.44
CA PRO A 85 -13.09 2.43 2.13
C PRO A 85 -12.93 1.43 3.29
N ALA A 86 -12.02 0.46 3.16
CA ALA A 86 -11.72 -0.50 4.22
C ALA A 86 -11.11 0.20 5.45
N HIS A 87 -10.19 1.15 5.23
CA HIS A 87 -9.50 1.88 6.29
C HIS A 87 -10.49 2.76 7.05
N LYS A 88 -11.43 3.40 6.36
CA LYS A 88 -12.46 4.28 6.97
C LYS A 88 -13.58 3.53 7.71
N ALA A 89 -13.63 2.20 7.66
CA ALA A 89 -14.67 1.44 8.33
C ALA A 89 -14.59 1.62 9.86
N LYS A 90 -15.72 1.90 10.51
CA LYS A 90 -15.80 2.12 11.97
C LYS A 90 -15.14 1.00 12.79
N THR A 91 -15.28 -0.25 12.36
CA THR A 91 -14.65 -1.41 13.03
C THR A 91 -13.12 -1.38 12.97
N VAL A 92 -12.55 -0.87 11.87
CA VAL A 92 -11.10 -0.71 11.71
C VAL A 92 -10.60 0.47 12.55
N GLN A 93 -11.32 1.58 12.50
CA GLN A 93 -11.03 2.79 13.27
C GLN A 93 -11.00 2.52 14.77
N ASN A 94 -12.06 1.91 15.31
CA ASN A 94 -12.14 1.54 16.73
C ASN A 94 -11.02 0.58 17.14
N TYR A 95 -10.63 -0.34 16.24
CA TYR A 95 -9.54 -1.27 16.53
C TYR A 95 -8.20 -0.55 16.63
N LEU A 96 -7.89 0.34 15.68
CA LEU A 96 -6.65 1.11 15.69
C LEU A 96 -6.56 2.03 16.90
N GLU A 97 -7.65 2.72 17.24
CA GLU A 97 -7.74 3.57 18.45
C GLU A 97 -7.41 2.79 19.72
N ALA A 98 -7.92 1.57 19.85
CA ALA A 98 -7.70 0.74 21.03
C ALA A 98 -6.35 0.01 21.05
N ASN A 99 -5.67 -0.15 19.91
CA ASN A 99 -4.53 -1.06 19.80
C ASN A 99 -3.23 -0.43 19.29
N THR A 100 -3.21 0.86 18.97
CA THR A 100 -1.99 1.58 18.55
C THR A 100 -1.68 2.71 19.51
N ALA A 101 -0.43 3.17 19.56
CA ALA A 101 -0.04 4.30 20.41
C ALA A 101 -0.77 5.58 19.98
N HIS A 102 -0.64 5.92 18.70
CA HIS A 102 -1.43 6.93 18.01
C HIS A 102 -1.69 6.46 16.58
N PHE A 103 -2.77 6.92 15.98
CA PHE A 103 -3.01 6.78 14.56
C PHE A 103 -3.76 8.01 14.03
N TRP A 104 -3.64 8.27 12.73
CA TRP A 104 -4.39 9.33 12.08
C TRP A 104 -5.78 8.85 11.68
N PRO A 105 -6.86 9.42 12.26
CA PRO A 105 -8.21 9.11 11.83
C PRO A 105 -8.47 9.67 10.42
N PRO A 106 -9.52 9.19 9.71
CA PRO A 106 -9.86 9.63 8.37
C PRO A 106 -10.05 11.15 8.23
N THR A 107 -10.43 11.83 9.31
CA THR A 107 -10.59 13.29 9.34
C THR A 107 -9.27 14.05 9.20
N PHE A 108 -8.13 13.40 9.47
CA PHE A 108 -6.80 13.99 9.36
C PHE A 108 -6.21 13.83 7.95
N TRP A 109 -6.73 12.89 7.15
CA TRP A 109 -6.21 12.60 5.82
C TRP A 109 -6.92 13.41 4.74
N PRO A 110 -6.20 14.24 3.97
CA PRO A 110 -6.80 14.94 2.83
C PRO A 110 -7.19 13.97 1.72
N ALA A 111 -8.35 14.19 1.11
CA ALA A 111 -8.83 13.35 0.02
C ALA A 111 -7.94 13.47 -1.22
N ASN A 112 -7.67 12.35 -1.88
CA ASN A 112 -6.90 12.26 -3.13
C ASN A 112 -5.45 12.78 -3.04
N SER A 113 -4.79 12.58 -1.90
CA SER A 113 -3.40 13.00 -1.69
C SER A 113 -2.42 11.81 -1.58
N PRO A 114 -2.19 11.04 -2.67
CA PRO A 114 -1.22 9.94 -2.65
C PRO A 114 0.23 10.44 -2.45
N ASP A 115 0.50 11.70 -2.77
CA ASP A 115 1.78 12.38 -2.57
C ASP A 115 2.17 12.51 -1.09
N LEU A 116 1.20 12.47 -0.17
CA LEU A 116 1.45 12.54 1.27
C LEU A 116 1.68 11.17 1.92
N ASN A 117 1.44 10.07 1.18
CA ASN A 117 1.69 8.72 1.68
C ASN A 117 3.05 8.24 1.15
N PRO A 118 4.06 8.01 2.01
CA PRO A 118 5.37 7.55 1.57
C PRO A 118 5.31 6.26 0.72
N CYS A 119 4.35 5.37 1.02
CA CYS A 119 4.17 4.15 0.25
C CYS A 119 3.70 4.43 -1.19
N ASP A 120 2.71 5.31 -1.36
CA ASP A 120 2.14 5.66 -2.67
C ASP A 120 3.03 6.62 -3.46
N PHE A 121 3.68 7.56 -2.79
CA PHE A 121 4.57 8.54 -3.41
C PHE A 121 5.86 7.90 -3.96
N TYR A 122 6.44 6.92 -3.25
CA TYR A 122 7.76 6.38 -3.60
C TYR A 122 7.82 4.85 -3.65
N LEU A 123 7.46 4.18 -2.55
CA LEU A 123 7.73 2.74 -2.38
C LEU A 123 7.14 1.90 -3.53
N TRP A 124 5.86 2.08 -3.83
CA TRP A 124 5.17 1.24 -4.80
C TRP A 124 5.67 1.46 -6.23
N GLY A 125 5.94 2.70 -6.62
CA GLY A 125 6.55 3.00 -7.92
C GLY A 125 7.95 2.37 -8.05
N ARG A 126 8.76 2.40 -6.99
CA ARG A 126 10.07 1.74 -6.97
C ARG A 126 9.96 0.22 -7.06
N VAL A 127 9.05 -0.38 -6.29
CA VAL A 127 8.82 -1.84 -6.28
C VAL A 127 8.31 -2.31 -7.64
N GLU A 128 7.33 -1.64 -8.23
CA GLU A 128 6.82 -1.95 -9.57
C GLU A 128 7.93 -1.87 -10.61
N GLY A 129 8.74 -0.80 -10.59
CA GLY A 129 9.87 -0.63 -11.50
C GLY A 129 10.94 -1.72 -11.40
N ILE A 130 11.10 -2.38 -10.25
CA ILE A 130 12.00 -3.54 -10.10
C ILE A 130 11.29 -4.82 -10.52
N ALA A 131 10.11 -5.09 -9.95
CA ALA A 131 9.42 -6.35 -10.08
C ALA A 131 8.89 -6.57 -11.49
N CYS A 132 8.34 -5.53 -12.12
CA CYS A 132 7.74 -5.62 -13.45
C CYS A 132 8.75 -5.44 -14.60
N ASN A 133 10.03 -5.23 -14.29
CA ASN A 133 11.09 -5.15 -15.31
C ASN A 133 11.55 -6.55 -15.81
N THR A 134 11.10 -7.62 -15.15
CA THR A 134 11.36 -9.00 -15.54
C THR A 134 10.06 -9.72 -15.85
N TYR A 135 10.09 -10.60 -16.86
CA TYR A 135 8.94 -11.43 -17.19
C TYR A 135 8.71 -12.51 -16.12
N HIS A 136 7.48 -12.60 -15.62
CA HIS A 136 7.04 -13.64 -14.70
C HIS A 136 6.06 -14.56 -15.43
N LYS A 137 6.31 -15.87 -15.39
CA LYS A 137 5.36 -16.85 -15.92
C LYS A 137 4.13 -16.87 -15.01
N SER A 138 2.95 -16.74 -15.60
CA SER A 138 1.70 -17.11 -14.91
C SER A 138 1.74 -18.62 -14.64
N THR A 139 1.76 -18.99 -13.36
CA THR A 139 1.50 -20.36 -12.89
C THR A 139 0.02 -20.66 -12.92
#